data_AF-A0A510Y3X0-F1
#
_entry.id   AF-A0A510Y3X0-F1
#
_cell.length_a   1.000
_cell.length_b   1.000
_cell.length_c   1.000
_cell.angle_alpha   90.00
_cell.angle_beta   90.00
_cell.angle_gamma   90.00
#
_symmetry.space_group_name_H-M   'P 1'
#
loop_
_entity.id
_entity.type
_entity.pdbx_description
1 polymer ?
#
loop_
_entity_poly.entity_id
_entity_poly.type
_entity_poly.pdbx_seq_one_letter_code
_entity_poly.pdbx_strand_id
1 'polypeptide(L)'
;MNMLLLIIGMGVITYVTRVVPFFSLNIERLPLPIQQALQLIPYAALGAMLLPGALRSPPDTWFGLLGLCTAFLIAFLGGKFIAIICGTVGLLSLAAFFIY
;
A
#
# COMPACT_ATOMS: atom_id res chain seq x y z
N MET A 1 30.99 0.21 -18.87
CA MET A 1 31.30 1.15 -17.78
C MET A 1 30.10 2.08 -17.61
N ASN A 2 29.27 1.85 -16.59
CA ASN A 2 28.40 2.86 -15.91
C ASN A 2 27.21 2.31 -15.11
N MET A 3 26.94 0.99 -15.12
CA MET A 3 25.78 0.46 -14.36
C MET A 3 25.89 0.77 -12.86
N LEU A 4 27.09 0.71 -12.29
CA LEU A 4 27.39 1.15 -10.92
C LEU A 4 27.09 2.65 -10.70
N LEU A 5 27.44 3.50 -11.65
CA LEU A 5 27.21 4.94 -11.58
C LEU A 5 25.71 5.27 -11.68
N LEU A 6 24.97 4.48 -12.45
CA LEU A 6 23.51 4.58 -12.58
C LEU A 6 22.79 4.13 -11.30
N ILE A 7 23.23 3.02 -10.70
CA ILE A 7 22.70 2.52 -9.41
C ILE A 7 22.95 3.56 -8.30
N ILE A 8 24.17 4.08 -8.20
CA ILE A 8 24.53 5.09 -7.21
C ILE A 8 23.77 6.39 -7.47
N GLY A 9 23.67 6.84 -8.74
CA GLY A 9 22.92 8.04 -9.12
C GLY A 9 21.43 7.95 -8.78
N MET A 10 20.78 6.83 -9.11
CA MET A 10 19.38 6.57 -8.74
C MET A 10 19.18 6.52 -7.23
N GLY A 11 20.12 5.88 -6.50
CA GLY A 11 20.09 5.81 -5.04
C GLY A 11 20.15 7.19 -4.40
N VAL A 12 21.09 8.04 -4.83
CA VAL A 12 21.25 9.42 -4.33
C VAL A 12 20.00 10.25 -4.63
N ILE A 13 19.50 10.24 -5.87
CA ILE A 13 18.34 11.04 -6.27
C ILE A 13 17.08 10.59 -5.53
N THR A 14 16.87 9.28 -5.37
CA THR A 14 15.71 8.73 -4.65
C THR A 14 15.77 9.07 -3.18
N TYR A 15 16.96 8.97 -2.57
CA TYR A 15 17.15 9.31 -1.17
C TYR A 15 16.88 10.79 -0.93
N VAL A 16 17.51 11.67 -1.71
CA VAL A 16 17.32 13.12 -1.62
C VAL A 16 15.84 13.47 -1.80
N THR A 17 15.17 12.95 -2.82
CA THR A 17 13.74 13.20 -3.06
C THR A 17 12.85 12.69 -1.92
N ARG A 18 13.25 11.64 -1.19
CA ARG A 18 12.54 11.18 0.01
C ARG A 18 12.83 12.02 1.25
N VAL A 19 14.08 12.41 1.52
CA VAL A 19 14.40 13.17 2.73
C VAL A 19 14.05 14.67 2.63
N VAL A 20 14.04 15.25 1.43
CA VAL A 20 13.64 16.64 1.18
C VAL A 20 12.22 16.96 1.67
N PRO A 21 11.17 16.16 1.40
CA PRO A 21 9.83 16.41 1.92
C PRO A 21 9.76 16.23 3.44
N PHE A 22 10.54 15.29 4.01
CA PHE A 22 10.62 15.13 5.47
C PHE A 22 11.28 16.32 6.16
N PHE A 23 12.27 16.96 5.53
CA PHE A 23 12.98 18.10 6.10
C PHE A 23 12.23 19.44 5.87
N SER A 24 11.51 19.58 4.75
CA SER A 24 10.65 20.75 4.50
C SER A 24 9.43 20.79 5.42
N LEU A 25 8.92 19.62 5.83
CA LEU A 25 7.89 19.50 6.86
C LEU A 25 8.56 19.60 8.24
N ASN A 26 8.84 20.82 8.69
CA ASN A 26 9.49 21.13 9.97
C ASN A 26 8.82 20.41 11.16
N ILE A 27 9.33 19.24 11.53
CA ILE A 27 8.78 18.39 12.59
C ILE A 27 8.83 19.08 13.97
N GLU A 28 9.77 20.00 14.17
CA GLU A 28 9.97 20.74 15.44
C GLU A 28 8.89 21.78 15.78
N ARG A 29 7.97 22.11 14.85
CA ARG A 29 6.86 23.05 15.12
C ARG A 29 5.48 22.51 14.77
N LEU A 30 5.33 21.21 14.59
CA LEU A 30 4.02 20.62 14.32
C LEU A 30 3.28 20.39 15.66
N PRO A 31 2.16 21.08 15.94
CA PRO A 31 1.33 20.78 17.10
C PRO A 31 0.84 19.32 17.04
N LEU A 32 0.72 18.66 18.20
CA LEU A 32 0.25 17.27 18.38
C LEU A 32 -0.81 16.78 17.37
N PRO A 33 -1.90 17.52 17.07
CA PRO A 33 -2.93 17.08 16.11
C PRO A 33 -2.41 16.87 14.68
N ILE A 34 -1.41 17.63 14.22
CA ILE A 34 -0.87 17.50 12.86
C ILE A 34 0.07 16.31 12.77
N GLN A 35 0.83 16.03 13.84
CA GLN A 35 1.70 14.85 13.91
C GLN A 35 0.87 13.56 13.91
N GLN A 36 -0.26 13.56 14.61
CA GLN A 36 -1.24 12.48 14.56
C GLN A 36 -1.88 12.37 13.17
N ALA A 37 -2.33 13.48 12.57
CA ALA A 37 -2.88 13.47 11.21
C ALA A 37 -1.89 12.92 10.18
N LEU A 38 -0.60 13.25 10.28
CA LEU A 38 0.45 12.76 9.39
C LEU A 38 0.67 11.24 9.50
N GLN A 39 0.50 10.65 10.68
CA GLN A 39 0.56 9.20 10.87
C GLN A 39 -0.65 8.47 10.27
N LEU A 40 -1.79 9.16 10.12
CA LEU A 40 -2.96 8.63 9.42
C LEU A 40 -2.83 8.71 7.89
N ILE A 41 -2.02 9.62 7.33
CA ILE A 41 -1.82 9.74 5.88
C ILE A 41 -1.34 8.42 5.25
N PRO A 42 -0.33 7.70 5.77
CA PRO A 42 0.07 6.40 5.23
C PRO A 42 -1.07 5.38 5.20
N TYR A 43 -1.85 5.28 6.27
CA TYR A 43 -2.98 4.35 6.34
C TYR A 43 -4.10 4.73 5.37
N ALA A 44 -4.41 6.02 5.26
CA ALA A 44 -5.37 6.53 4.30
C ALA A 44 -4.91 6.31 2.85
N ALA A 45 -3.62 6.53 2.57
CA ALA A 45 -3.02 6.28 1.26
C ALA A 45 -3.05 4.79 0.90
N LEU A 46 -2.72 3.89 1.83
CA LEU A 46 -2.82 2.45 1.63
C LEU A 46 -4.25 2.03 1.32
N GLY A 47 -5.25 2.51 2.08
CA GLY A 47 -6.66 2.24 1.80
C GLY A 47 -7.14 2.81 0.46
N ALA A 48 -6.75 4.05 0.14
CA ALA A 48 -7.06 4.72 -1.11
C ALA A 48 -6.38 4.09 -2.33
N MET A 49 -5.29 3.35 -2.15
CA MET A 49 -4.63 2.54 -3.20
C MET A 49 -5.24 1.15 -3.34
N LEU A 50 -5.64 0.51 -2.24
CA LEU A 50 -6.26 -0.81 -2.23
C LEU A 50 -7.59 -0.83 -2.99
N LEU A 51 -8.43 0.18 -2.80
CA LEU A 51 -9.75 0.29 -3.41
C LEU A 51 -9.71 0.33 -4.97
N PRO A 52 -8.95 1.24 -5.61
CA PRO A 52 -8.80 1.24 -7.06
C PRO A 52 -7.98 0.05 -7.57
N GLY A 53 -7.00 -0.44 -6.79
CA GLY A 53 -6.20 -1.61 -7.17
C GLY A 53 -7.05 -2.86 -7.34
N ALA A 54 -8.02 -3.06 -6.45
CA ALA A 54 -8.96 -4.17 -6.57
C ALA A 54 -10.01 -3.95 -7.68
N LEU A 55 -10.54 -2.73 -7.85
CA LEU A 55 -11.57 -2.45 -8.87
C LEU A 55 -11.06 -2.42 -10.31
N ARG A 56 -9.78 -2.04 -10.54
CA ARG A 56 -9.20 -1.92 -11.89
C ARG A 56 -8.39 -3.13 -12.34
N SER A 57 -8.36 -4.22 -11.58
CA SER A 57 -7.58 -5.41 -11.94
C SER A 57 -8.24 -6.17 -13.11
N PRO A 58 -7.63 -6.26 -14.31
CA PRO A 58 -8.08 -7.15 -15.38
C PRO A 58 -7.68 -8.61 -15.06
N PRO A 59 -8.35 -9.65 -15.60
CA PRO A 59 -9.35 -9.65 -16.67
C PRO A 59 -10.82 -9.56 -16.21
N ASP A 60 -11.17 -10.02 -15.01
CA ASP A 60 -12.54 -9.93 -14.49
C ASP A 60 -12.61 -9.08 -13.21
N THR A 61 -13.31 -7.95 -13.32
CA THR A 61 -13.61 -7.05 -12.19
C THR A 61 -14.27 -7.78 -11.01
N TRP A 62 -14.94 -8.90 -11.27
CA TRP A 62 -15.57 -9.76 -10.26
C TRP A 62 -14.57 -10.38 -9.28
N PHE A 63 -13.39 -10.81 -9.73
CA PHE A 63 -12.34 -11.32 -8.83
C PHE A 63 -11.78 -10.21 -7.95
N GLY A 64 -11.58 -9.02 -8.54
CA GLY A 64 -11.15 -7.84 -7.79
C GLY A 64 -12.14 -7.46 -6.69
N LEU A 65 -13.44 -7.52 -6.98
CA LEU A 65 -14.50 -7.21 -6.01
C LEU A 65 -14.58 -8.27 -4.89
N LEU A 66 -14.41 -9.56 -5.23
CA LEU A 66 -14.32 -10.64 -4.24
C LEU A 66 -13.09 -10.50 -3.34
N GLY A 67 -11.94 -10.14 -3.91
CA GLY A 67 -10.72 -9.83 -3.17
C GLY A 67 -10.87 -8.65 -2.22
N LEU A 68 -11.52 -7.57 -2.67
CA LEU A 68 -11.82 -6.41 -1.84
C LEU A 68 -12.77 -6.78 -0.69
N CYS A 69 -13.83 -7.54 -0.99
CA CYS A 69 -14.83 -7.94 -0.02
C CYS A 69 -14.22 -8.86 1.05
N THR A 70 -13.44 -9.86 0.64
CA THR A 70 -12.74 -10.76 1.57
C THR A 70 -11.72 -10.01 2.43
N ALA A 71 -10.91 -9.12 1.85
CA ALA A 71 -10.00 -8.27 2.62
C ALA A 71 -10.74 -7.39 3.63
N PHE A 72 -11.87 -6.81 3.23
CA PHE A 72 -12.69 -5.96 4.09
C PHE A 72 -13.31 -6.75 5.26
N LEU A 73 -13.84 -7.94 5.01
CA LEU A 73 -14.37 -8.83 6.06
C LEU A 73 -13.28 -9.24 7.06
N ILE A 74 -12.09 -9.60 6.59
CA ILE A 74 -10.98 -10.02 7.45
C ILE A 74 -10.42 -8.83 8.24
N ALA A 75 -10.35 -7.65 7.63
CA ALA A 75 -9.96 -6.42 8.30
C ALA A 75 -10.96 -6.01 9.39
N PHE A 76 -12.26 -6.15 9.13
CA PHE A 76 -13.32 -5.84 10.10
C PHE A 76 -13.24 -6.73 11.35
N LEU A 77 -12.73 -7.96 11.23
CA LEU A 77 -12.55 -8.89 12.34
C LEU A 77 -11.31 -8.58 13.21
N GLY A 78 -10.57 -7.50 12.93
CA GLY A 78 -9.39 -7.09 13.70
C GLY A 78 -8.12 -7.90 13.39
N GLY A 79 -8.06 -8.57 12.24
CA GLY A 79 -6.88 -9.30 11.80
C GLY A 79 -5.68 -8.37 11.58
N LYS A 80 -4.49 -8.77 12.04
CA LYS A 80 -3.23 -8.07 11.70
C LYS A 80 -3.05 -8.02 10.17
N PHE A 81 -2.37 -7.00 9.65
CA PHE A 81 -2.14 -6.80 8.21
C PHE A 81 -1.66 -8.07 7.47
N ILE A 82 -0.80 -8.86 8.11
CA ILE A 82 -0.34 -10.17 7.60
C ILE A 82 -1.50 -11.16 7.37
N ALA A 83 -2.45 -11.25 8.30
CA ALA A 83 -3.57 -12.19 8.22
C ALA A 83 -4.54 -11.79 7.09
N ILE A 84 -4.73 -10.49 6.89
CA ILE A 84 -5.53 -9.95 5.79
C ILE A 84 -4.90 -10.36 4.45
N ILE A 85 -3.59 -10.13 4.25
CA ILE A 85 -2.90 -10.51 3.01
C ILE A 85 -3.00 -12.01 2.76
N CYS A 86 -2.67 -12.82 3.76
CA CYS A 86 -2.62 -14.28 3.60
C CYS A 86 -4.01 -14.86 3.32
N GLY A 87 -5.05 -14.39 4.01
CA GLY A 87 -6.43 -14.83 3.78
C GLY A 87 -6.97 -14.40 2.43
N THR A 88 -6.74 -13.14 2.03
CA THR A 88 -7.20 -12.61 0.73
C THR A 88 -6.54 -13.34 -0.43
N VAL A 89 -5.20 -13.46 -0.41
CA VAL A 89 -4.43 -14.16 -1.46
C VAL A 89 -4.82 -15.65 -1.50
N GLY A 90 -4.98 -16.30 -0.35
CA GLY A 90 -5.40 -17.70 -0.28
C GLY A 90 -6.77 -17.95 -0.88
N LEU A 91 -7.78 -17.13 -0.52
CA LEU A 91 -9.14 -17.22 -1.06
C LEU A 91 -9.19 -16.95 -2.57
N LEU A 92 -8.51 -15.91 -3.04
CA LEU A 92 -8.43 -15.59 -4.46
C LEU A 92 -7.72 -16.68 -5.26
N SER A 93 -6.63 -17.24 -4.73
CA SER A 93 -5.92 -18.35 -5.38
C SER A 93 -6.80 -19.58 -5.51
N LEU A 94 -7.58 -19.91 -4.46
CA LEU A 94 -8.52 -21.03 -4.48
C LEU A 94 -9.67 -20.79 -5.47
N ALA A 95 -10.20 -19.57 -5.52
CA ALA A 95 -11.25 -19.17 -6.46
C ALA A 95 -10.76 -19.20 -7.91
N ALA A 96 -9.53 -18.76 -8.15
CA ALA A 96 -8.90 -18.81 -9.47
C ALA A 96 -8.66 -20.25 -9.93
N PHE A 97 -8.21 -21.13 -9.03
CA PHE A 97 -8.03 -22.56 -9.32
C PHE A 97 -9.33 -23.30 -9.64
N PHE A 98 -10.48 -22.82 -9.16
CA PHE A 98 -11.77 -23.44 -9.45
C PHE A 98 -12.37 -23.00 -10.81
N ILE A 99 -11.89 -21.87 -11.34
CA ILE A 99 -12.40 -21.25 -12.58
C ILE A 99 -11.53 -21.58 -13.80
N TYR A 100 -10.29 -22.04 -13.60
CA TYR A 100 -9.32 -22.45 -14.63
C TYR A 100 -9.02 -23.95 -14.56
#